data_AF-A0A9E3B1M9-F1
#
_entry.id   AF-A0A9E3B1M9-F1
#
_cell.length_a   1.000
_cell.length_b   1.000
_cell.length_c   1.000
_cell.angle_alpha   90.00
_cell.angle_beta   90.00
_cell.angle_gamma   90.00
#
_symmetry.space_group_name_H-M   'P 1'
#
loop_
_entity.id
_entity.type
_entity.pdbx_description
1 polymer ?
#
loop_
_entity_poly.entity_id
_entity_poly.type
_entity_poly.pdbx_seq_one_letter_code
_entity_poly.pdbx_strand_id
1 'polypeptide(L)'
;MSHNPGQVETLAAMLRAARRIVVFTGAGISTESGIPDFRSPGGIWTKMAPIDFQDFVASAEMRREAWRRRFAMEESFATAAPNAGHKAVAKLIAAGRASHVITQNIDNLHQDSGVPEEKIVELHGNTRYAKCLDCGTRMEIEPIRTHFERRGEPPDCSLCGGIVKTATISFGQAMPQSEMRRAEAATLACDLFLVLGSS
;
A
#
# COMPACT_ATOMS: atom_id res chain seq x y z
N MET A 1 20.64 -13.65 10.16
CA MET A 1 19.78 -14.84 10.27
C MET A 1 20.38 -15.93 9.40
N SER A 2 20.59 -17.15 9.90
CA SER A 2 21.03 -18.27 9.05
C SER A 2 19.82 -18.79 8.28
N HIS A 3 19.78 -18.57 6.97
CA HIS A 3 18.76 -19.18 6.11
C HIS A 3 19.00 -20.69 6.07
N ASN A 4 17.92 -21.49 6.18
CA ASN A 4 18.02 -22.93 5.96
C ASN A 4 18.22 -23.17 4.46
N PRO A 5 19.40 -23.66 4.01
CA PRO A 5 19.69 -23.80 2.58
C PRO A 5 18.60 -24.59 1.87
N GLY A 6 18.16 -25.72 2.45
CA GLY A 6 17.15 -26.59 1.85
C GLY A 6 15.82 -25.91 1.54
N GLN A 7 15.43 -24.89 2.32
CA GLN A 7 14.24 -24.10 2.03
C GLN A 7 14.44 -23.16 0.83
N VAL A 8 15.64 -22.57 0.70
CA VAL A 8 16.01 -21.72 -0.43
C VAL A 8 16.06 -22.54 -1.73
N GLU A 9 16.66 -23.73 -1.70
CA GLU A 9 16.68 -24.60 -2.88
C GLU A 9 15.27 -25.06 -3.29
N THR A 10 14.41 -25.36 -2.31
CA THR A 10 13.00 -25.73 -2.53
C THR A 10 12.23 -24.60 -3.20
N LEU A 11 12.32 -23.37 -2.66
CA LEU A 11 11.70 -22.19 -3.25
C LEU A 11 12.22 -21.94 -4.67
N ALA A 12 13.53 -22.05 -4.88
CA ALA A 12 14.13 -21.87 -6.20
C ALA A 12 13.60 -22.92 -7.21
N ALA A 13 13.40 -24.17 -6.79
CA ALA A 13 12.80 -25.21 -7.63
C ALA A 13 11.33 -24.90 -7.98
N MET A 14 10.53 -24.47 -7.00
CA MET A 14 9.14 -24.04 -7.24
C MET A 14 9.07 -22.86 -8.21
N LEU A 15 9.92 -21.84 -7.99
CA LEU A 15 10.00 -20.67 -8.86
C LEU A 15 10.38 -21.05 -10.29
N ARG A 16 11.30 -22.01 -10.49
CA ARG A 16 11.69 -22.51 -11.83
C ARG A 16 10.56 -23.27 -12.51
N ALA A 17 9.78 -24.06 -11.78
CA ALA A 17 8.69 -24.87 -12.32
C ALA A 17 7.42 -24.06 -12.67
N ALA A 18 7.13 -23.00 -11.90
CA ALA A 18 5.93 -22.19 -12.05
C ALA A 18 5.91 -21.37 -13.35
N ARG A 19 4.80 -21.38 -14.07
CA ARG A 19 4.61 -20.60 -15.31
C ARG A 19 3.88 -19.29 -15.07
N ARG A 20 3.10 -19.19 -14.00
CA ARG A 20 2.34 -17.98 -13.65
C ARG A 20 2.35 -17.78 -12.14
N ILE A 21 3.32 -17.00 -11.69
CA ILE A 21 3.48 -16.65 -10.29
C ILE A 21 2.55 -15.47 -9.95
N VAL A 22 2.00 -15.46 -8.75
CA VAL A 22 1.44 -14.27 -8.10
C VAL A 22 2.20 -14.03 -6.81
N VAL A 23 2.58 -12.78 -6.56
CA VAL A 23 3.25 -12.38 -5.33
C VAL A 23 2.27 -11.60 -4.48
N PHE A 24 2.15 -11.97 -3.21
CA PHE A 24 1.37 -11.27 -2.20
C PHE A 24 2.29 -10.70 -1.14
N THR A 25 2.18 -9.40 -0.84
CA THR A 25 3.09 -8.73 0.09
C THR A 25 2.38 -7.99 1.21
N GLY A 26 2.95 -8.04 2.40
CA GLY A 26 2.57 -7.23 3.56
C GLY A 26 3.72 -6.34 4.04
N ALA A 27 3.53 -5.69 5.19
CA ALA A 27 4.44 -4.66 5.69
C ALA A 27 5.88 -5.18 5.93
N GLY A 28 6.03 -6.48 6.21
CA GLY A 28 7.32 -7.12 6.44
C GLY A 28 8.31 -6.94 5.27
N ILE A 29 7.83 -6.88 4.03
CA ILE A 29 8.72 -6.65 2.86
C ILE A 29 9.36 -5.26 2.88
N SER A 30 8.75 -4.29 3.55
CA SER A 30 9.19 -2.88 3.59
C SER A 30 10.01 -2.53 4.83
N THR A 31 10.17 -3.45 5.78
CA THR A 31 10.94 -3.23 7.01
C THR A 31 12.40 -2.88 6.74
N GLU A 32 13.04 -3.60 5.81
CA GLU A 32 14.42 -3.31 5.36
C GLU A 32 14.55 -2.00 4.57
N SER A 33 13.43 -1.38 4.19
CA SER A 33 13.39 -0.05 3.55
C SER A 33 13.25 1.09 4.56
N GLY A 34 13.31 0.79 5.86
CA GLY A 34 13.19 1.79 6.93
C GLY A 34 11.74 2.12 7.31
N ILE A 35 10.76 1.45 6.72
CA ILE A 35 9.35 1.61 7.06
C ILE A 35 9.02 0.65 8.21
N PRO A 36 8.70 1.15 9.42
CA PRO A 36 8.30 0.27 10.50
C PRO A 36 7.01 -0.47 10.12
N ASP A 37 6.91 -1.73 10.51
CA ASP A 37 5.64 -2.42 10.40
C ASP A 37 4.62 -1.85 11.41
N PHE A 38 3.40 -2.33 11.26
CA PHE A 38 2.27 -1.86 12.07
C PHE A 38 2.25 -2.44 13.48
N ARG A 39 2.62 -3.72 13.67
CA ARG A 39 2.25 -4.53 14.84
C ARG A 39 3.42 -4.92 15.75
N SER A 40 4.65 -4.89 15.25
CA SER A 40 5.84 -5.24 16.03
C SER A 40 6.12 -4.20 17.12
N PRO A 41 6.90 -4.55 18.16
CA PRO A 41 7.30 -3.60 19.20
C PRO A 41 7.94 -2.33 18.61
N GLY A 42 7.37 -1.17 18.93
CA GLY A 42 7.79 0.13 18.36
C GLY A 42 7.12 0.52 17.04
N GLY A 43 6.25 -0.35 16.49
CA GLY A 43 5.46 -0.13 15.29
C GLY A 43 4.44 1.01 15.44
N ILE A 44 3.87 1.44 14.32
CA ILE A 44 3.08 2.68 14.22
C ILE A 44 1.91 2.70 15.22
N TRP A 45 1.21 1.55 15.38
CA TRP A 45 0.04 1.46 16.26
C TRP A 45 0.34 1.59 17.76
N THR A 46 1.59 1.34 18.17
CA THR A 46 2.00 1.52 19.58
C THR A 46 2.11 2.99 19.98
N LYS A 47 2.18 3.90 18.99
CA LYS A 47 2.35 5.35 19.20
C LYS A 47 1.09 6.15 18.87
N MET A 48 0.23 5.63 17.99
CA MET A 48 -0.94 6.35 17.50
C MET A 48 -2.03 5.39 17.04
N ALA A 49 -3.18 5.41 17.72
CA ALA A 49 -4.34 4.60 17.33
C ALA A 49 -4.90 5.04 15.96
N PRO A 50 -5.45 4.11 15.16
CA PRO A 50 -6.10 4.45 13.90
C PRO A 50 -7.30 5.36 14.12
N ILE A 51 -7.55 6.24 13.15
CA ILE A 51 -8.85 6.91 13.03
C ILE A 51 -9.74 5.99 12.20
N ASP A 52 -10.83 5.52 12.79
CA ASP A 52 -11.80 4.69 12.09
C ASP A 52 -12.50 5.47 10.98
N PHE A 53 -12.94 4.76 9.95
CA PHE A 53 -13.57 5.38 8.79
C PHE A 53 -14.82 6.19 9.16
N GLN A 54 -15.62 5.66 10.09
CA GLN A 54 -16.86 6.33 10.53
C GLN A 54 -16.57 7.65 11.25
N ASP A 55 -15.54 7.69 12.10
CA ASP A 55 -15.12 8.91 12.79
C ASP A 55 -14.59 9.96 11.80
N PHE A 56 -13.83 9.53 10.81
CA PHE A 56 -13.35 10.41 9.74
C PHE A 56 -14.50 11.05 8.95
N VAL A 57 -15.53 10.26 8.60
CA VAL A 57 -16.69 10.77 7.88
C VAL A 57 -17.53 11.70 8.76
N ALA A 58 -17.77 11.32 10.01
CA ALA A 58 -18.66 12.04 10.91
C ALA A 58 -18.09 13.37 11.44
N SER A 59 -16.76 13.50 11.57
CA SER A 59 -16.15 14.65 12.26
C SER A 59 -15.13 15.41 11.42
N ALA A 60 -15.37 16.72 11.24
CA ALA A 60 -14.40 17.63 10.62
C ALA A 60 -13.09 17.71 11.40
N GLU A 61 -13.15 17.58 12.72
CA GLU A 61 -11.96 17.53 13.57
C GLU A 61 -11.14 16.28 13.31
N MET A 62 -11.78 15.12 13.19
CA MET A 62 -11.08 13.87 12.85
C MET A 62 -10.50 13.91 11.44
N ARG A 63 -11.14 14.60 10.49
CA ARG A 63 -10.55 14.86 9.16
C ARG A 63 -9.29 15.71 9.28
N ARG A 64 -9.34 16.82 10.01
CA ARG A 64 -8.17 17.68 10.26
C ARG A 64 -7.03 16.89 10.89
N GLU A 65 -7.33 16.09 11.90
CA GLU A 65 -6.35 15.27 12.62
C GLU A 65 -5.73 14.21 11.71
N ALA A 66 -6.52 13.54 10.86
CA ALA A 66 -6.01 12.57 9.90
C ALA A 66 -5.02 13.20 8.91
N TRP A 67 -5.34 14.38 8.38
CA TRP A 67 -4.44 15.12 7.48
C TRP A 67 -3.18 15.62 8.19
N ARG A 68 -3.32 16.15 9.41
CA ARG A 68 -2.17 16.53 10.25
C ARG A 68 -1.22 15.36 10.49
N ARG A 69 -1.75 14.19 10.89
CA ARG A 69 -0.97 12.97 11.12
C ARG A 69 -0.26 12.50 9.86
N ARG A 70 -0.97 12.49 8.73
CA ARG A 70 -0.42 12.11 7.42
C ARG A 70 0.78 12.99 7.05
N PHE A 71 0.64 14.32 7.12
CA PHE A 71 1.73 15.23 6.77
C PHE A 71 2.92 15.16 7.73
N ALA A 72 2.67 14.92 9.02
CA ALA A 72 3.73 14.69 10.00
C ALA A 72 4.47 13.36 9.77
N MET A 73 3.76 12.33 9.28
CA MET A 73 4.37 11.05 8.97
C MET A 73 5.17 11.09 7.66
N GLU A 74 4.76 11.87 6.67
CA GLU A 74 5.38 11.90 5.32
C GLU A 74 6.91 12.07 5.36
N GLU A 75 7.43 12.92 6.24
CA GLU A 75 8.89 13.12 6.42
C GLU A 75 9.62 11.82 6.78
N SER A 76 8.98 10.93 7.54
CA SER A 76 9.55 9.65 7.95
C SER A 76 9.54 8.59 6.84
N PHE A 77 8.63 8.72 5.85
CA PHE A 77 8.52 7.78 4.74
C PHE A 77 9.24 8.27 3.47
N ALA A 78 9.51 9.57 3.35
CA ALA A 78 10.07 10.18 2.14
C ALA A 78 11.44 9.64 1.71
N THR A 79 12.20 9.04 2.63
CA THR A 79 13.54 8.48 2.35
C THR A 79 13.51 6.98 2.06
N ALA A 80 12.35 6.32 2.21
CA ALA A 80 12.24 4.89 1.96
C ALA A 80 12.43 4.59 0.46
N ALA A 81 13.23 3.57 0.17
CA ALA A 81 13.51 3.14 -1.20
C ALA A 81 13.33 1.62 -1.33
N PRO A 82 13.03 1.10 -2.53
CA PRO A 82 12.86 -0.33 -2.74
C PRO A 82 14.13 -1.12 -2.36
N ASN A 83 13.96 -2.10 -1.46
CA ASN A 83 15.03 -3.01 -1.05
C ASN A 83 15.20 -4.21 -2.01
N ALA A 84 16.04 -5.17 -1.63
CA ALA A 84 16.32 -6.36 -2.44
C ALA A 84 15.08 -7.22 -2.72
N GLY A 85 14.15 -7.32 -1.77
CA GLY A 85 12.89 -8.05 -1.94
C GLY A 85 12.01 -7.45 -3.03
N HIS A 86 11.77 -6.13 -2.97
CA HIS A 86 11.04 -5.40 -4.02
C HIS A 86 11.68 -5.57 -5.40
N LYS A 87 13.01 -5.40 -5.47
CA LYS A 87 13.77 -5.56 -6.72
C LYS A 87 13.71 -6.99 -7.26
N ALA A 88 13.66 -8.01 -6.40
CA ALA A 88 13.50 -9.40 -6.81
C ALA A 88 12.09 -9.65 -7.41
N VAL A 89 11.05 -9.09 -6.78
CA VAL A 89 9.68 -9.14 -7.32
C VAL A 89 9.59 -8.43 -8.67
N ALA A 90 10.18 -7.24 -8.79
CA ALA A 90 10.24 -6.51 -10.06
C ALA A 90 10.90 -7.32 -11.17
N LYS A 91 12.00 -8.02 -10.88
CA LYS A 91 12.67 -8.92 -11.83
C LYS A 91 11.77 -10.08 -12.28
N LEU A 92 10.98 -10.67 -11.38
CA LEU A 92 10.04 -11.73 -11.75
C LEU A 92 8.93 -11.22 -12.68
N ILE A 93 8.42 -10.01 -12.43
CA ILE A 93 7.43 -9.36 -13.30
C ILE A 93 8.04 -9.03 -14.67
N ALA A 94 9.21 -8.40 -14.69
CA ALA A 94 9.91 -8.03 -15.92
C ALA A 94 10.29 -9.24 -16.79
N ALA A 95 10.61 -10.38 -16.16
CA ALA A 95 10.87 -11.64 -16.85
C ALA A 95 9.59 -12.38 -17.32
N GLY A 96 8.39 -11.81 -17.10
CA GLY A 96 7.11 -12.42 -17.45
C GLY A 96 6.77 -13.67 -16.62
N ARG A 97 7.49 -13.92 -15.52
CA ARG A 97 7.30 -15.09 -14.64
C ARG A 97 6.20 -14.85 -13.61
N ALA A 98 6.15 -13.63 -13.06
CA ALA A 98 5.06 -13.18 -12.22
C ALA A 98 4.03 -12.40 -13.04
N SER A 99 2.76 -12.67 -12.78
CA SER A 99 1.65 -12.00 -13.45
C SER A 99 1.20 -10.75 -12.73
N HIS A 100 1.23 -10.75 -11.39
CA HIS A 100 0.77 -9.66 -10.54
C HIS A 100 1.52 -9.62 -9.21
N VAL A 101 1.55 -8.42 -8.63
CA VAL A 101 1.89 -8.18 -7.23
C VAL A 101 0.63 -7.66 -6.53
N ILE A 102 0.11 -8.45 -5.59
CA ILE A 102 -0.97 -8.06 -4.70
C ILE A 102 -0.32 -7.54 -3.42
N THR A 103 -0.57 -6.30 -3.03
CA THR A 103 0.06 -5.70 -1.86
C THR A 103 -0.97 -5.17 -0.89
N GLN A 104 -0.73 -5.42 0.40
CA GLN A 104 -1.43 -4.74 1.50
C GLN A 104 -0.78 -3.38 1.84
N ASN A 105 0.42 -3.12 1.32
CA ASN A 105 1.17 -1.92 1.65
C ASN A 105 0.64 -0.73 0.86
N ILE A 106 0.80 0.45 1.47
CA ILE A 106 0.34 1.75 0.96
C ILE A 106 1.52 2.68 0.64
N ASP A 107 2.74 2.11 0.59
CA ASP A 107 4.03 2.79 0.58
C ASP A 107 4.59 3.09 -0.82
N ASN A 108 3.96 2.54 -1.86
CA ASN A 108 4.34 2.71 -3.27
C ASN A 108 5.70 2.07 -3.67
N LEU A 109 6.33 1.27 -2.81
CA LEU A 109 7.69 0.76 -3.07
C LEU A 109 7.75 -0.27 -4.21
N HIS A 110 6.64 -0.95 -4.54
CA HIS A 110 6.60 -1.82 -5.72
C HIS A 110 6.62 -1.03 -7.02
N GLN A 111 5.87 0.07 -7.09
CA GLN A 111 5.89 1.00 -8.22
C GLN A 111 7.31 1.57 -8.38
N ASP A 112 7.89 2.07 -7.29
CA ASP A 112 9.23 2.67 -7.32
C ASP A 112 10.33 1.64 -7.64
N SER A 113 10.05 0.34 -7.49
CA SER A 113 10.96 -0.74 -7.91
C SER A 113 10.92 -1.03 -9.42
N GLY A 114 10.00 -0.40 -10.17
CA GLY A 114 9.82 -0.57 -11.60
C GLY A 114 8.75 -1.59 -12.00
N VAL A 115 7.89 -2.03 -11.08
CA VAL A 115 6.73 -2.86 -11.42
C VAL A 115 5.68 -1.99 -12.14
N PRO A 116 5.19 -2.36 -13.33
CA PRO A 116 4.13 -1.61 -14.02
C PRO A 116 2.83 -1.55 -13.19
N GLU A 117 2.17 -0.40 -13.17
CA GLU A 117 0.99 -0.15 -12.32
C GLU A 117 -0.15 -1.14 -12.60
N GLU A 118 -0.36 -1.53 -13.86
CA GLU A 118 -1.37 -2.51 -14.25
C GLU A 118 -1.13 -3.92 -13.68
N LYS A 119 0.11 -4.21 -13.26
CA LYS A 119 0.52 -5.47 -12.60
C LYS A 119 0.42 -5.40 -11.07
N ILE A 120 0.16 -4.22 -10.51
CA ILE A 120 0.03 -4.02 -9.07
C ILE A 120 -1.45 -3.97 -8.68
N VAL A 121 -1.79 -4.64 -7.59
CA VAL A 121 -3.10 -4.61 -6.96
C VAL A 121 -2.94 -4.16 -5.52
N GLU A 122 -3.29 -2.91 -5.24
CA GLU A 122 -3.18 -2.28 -3.93
C GLU A 122 -4.46 -2.50 -3.13
N LEU A 123 -4.47 -3.50 -2.24
CA LEU A 123 -5.68 -3.87 -1.49
C LEU A 123 -6.10 -2.79 -0.50
N HIS A 124 -5.13 -2.06 0.06
CA HIS A 124 -5.37 -0.99 1.03
C HIS A 124 -5.13 0.41 0.46
N GLY A 125 -5.07 0.51 -0.88
CA GLY A 125 -4.86 1.78 -1.57
C GLY A 125 -3.44 2.33 -1.43
N ASN A 126 -3.27 3.65 -1.52
CA ASN A 126 -1.97 4.29 -1.65
C ASN A 126 -1.91 5.65 -0.95
N THR A 127 -0.77 5.98 -0.37
CA THR A 127 -0.57 7.26 0.33
C THR A 127 -0.17 8.43 -0.56
N ARG A 128 0.33 8.21 -1.77
CA ARG A 128 0.85 9.28 -2.67
C ARG A 128 -0.22 10.16 -3.30
N TYR A 129 -1.49 9.77 -3.20
CA TYR A 129 -2.62 10.55 -3.70
C TYR A 129 -3.83 10.44 -2.77
N ALA A 130 -4.80 11.31 -3.01
CA ALA A 130 -6.09 11.35 -2.33
C ALA A 130 -7.21 11.03 -3.32
N LYS A 131 -8.37 10.66 -2.78
CA LYS A 131 -9.60 10.46 -3.55
C LYS A 131 -10.77 11.15 -2.85
N CYS A 132 -11.70 11.67 -3.65
CA CYS A 132 -13.03 12.01 -3.15
C CYS A 132 -13.79 10.74 -2.80
N LEU A 133 -14.45 10.72 -1.64
CA LEU A 133 -15.25 9.58 -1.19
C LEU A 133 -16.53 9.38 -2.01
N ASP A 134 -17.04 10.44 -2.64
CA ASP A 134 -18.31 10.40 -3.37
C ASP A 134 -18.11 10.11 -4.86
N CYS A 135 -17.27 10.89 -5.54
CA CYS A 135 -17.07 10.75 -7.00
C CYS A 135 -15.79 10.00 -7.40
N GLY A 136 -14.94 9.61 -6.44
CA GLY A 136 -13.72 8.85 -6.69
C GLY A 136 -12.59 9.63 -7.37
N THR A 137 -12.76 10.93 -7.64
CA THR A 137 -11.76 11.77 -8.29
C THR A 137 -10.44 11.75 -7.54
N ARG A 138 -9.37 11.40 -8.25
CA ARG A 138 -7.99 11.44 -7.74
C ARG A 138 -7.53 12.89 -7.61
N MET A 139 -6.85 13.18 -6.51
CA MET A 139 -6.24 14.47 -6.23
C MET A 139 -4.82 14.26 -5.72
N GLU A 140 -3.87 15.06 -6.22
CA GLU A 140 -2.48 14.99 -5.77
C GLU A 140 -2.32 15.62 -4.38
N ILE A 141 -1.35 15.13 -3.62
CA ILE A 141 -1.18 15.49 -2.21
C ILE A 141 -0.66 16.92 -2.03
N GLU A 142 0.26 17.36 -2.88
CA GLU A 142 0.93 18.66 -2.71
C GLU A 142 -0.04 19.85 -2.74
N PRO A 143 -1.01 19.93 -3.67
CA PRO A 143 -2.05 20.97 -3.61
C PRO A 143 -2.91 20.90 -2.34
N ILE A 144 -3.17 19.70 -1.82
CA ILE A 144 -3.94 19.50 -0.58
C ILE A 144 -3.13 19.99 0.62
N ARG A 145 -1.83 19.67 0.68
CA ARG A 145 -0.88 20.16 1.70
C ARG A 145 -0.85 21.69 1.73
N THR A 146 -0.62 22.31 0.59
CA THR A 146 -0.60 23.78 0.46
C THR A 146 -1.92 24.41 0.92
N HIS A 147 -3.06 23.79 0.58
CA HIS A 147 -4.37 24.25 1.05
C HIS A 147 -4.49 24.12 2.58
N PHE A 148 -4.13 22.96 3.12
CA PHE A 148 -4.23 22.64 4.54
C PHE A 148 -3.37 23.57 5.40
N GLU A 149 -2.12 23.82 5.01
CA GLU A 149 -1.20 24.71 5.73
C GLU A 149 -1.72 26.17 5.78
N ARG A 150 -2.45 26.60 4.74
CA ARG A 150 -3.04 27.95 4.69
C ARG A 150 -4.35 28.07 5.46
N ARG A 151 -5.18 27.02 5.47
CA ARG A 151 -6.58 27.08 5.95
C ARG A 151 -6.81 26.35 7.28
N GLY A 152 -5.89 25.47 7.67
CA GLY A 152 -6.04 24.57 8.81
C GLY A 152 -6.99 23.39 8.56
N GLU A 153 -7.56 23.26 7.35
CA GLU A 153 -8.55 22.26 6.98
C GLU A 153 -8.26 21.70 5.58
N PRO A 154 -8.59 20.42 5.31
CA PRO A 154 -8.44 19.86 3.96
C PRO A 154 -9.47 20.48 3.00
N PRO A 155 -9.15 20.56 1.70
CA PRO A 155 -10.12 21.00 0.71
C PRO A 155 -11.22 19.95 0.52
N ASP A 156 -12.41 20.42 0.17
CA ASP A 156 -13.43 19.58 -0.44
C ASP A 156 -13.09 19.26 -1.90
N CYS A 157 -13.76 18.26 -2.46
CA CYS A 157 -13.57 17.88 -3.85
C CYS A 157 -13.97 19.01 -4.80
N SER A 158 -13.08 19.41 -5.69
CA SER A 158 -13.32 20.48 -6.65
C SER A 158 -14.41 20.16 -7.69
N LEU A 159 -14.77 18.88 -7.86
CA LEU A 159 -15.78 18.46 -8.84
C LEU A 159 -17.19 18.29 -8.26
N CYS A 160 -17.32 17.84 -7.01
CA CYS A 160 -18.62 17.54 -6.41
C CYS A 160 -18.84 18.09 -4.99
N GLY A 161 -17.85 18.75 -4.39
CA GLY A 161 -17.91 19.23 -3.00
C GLY A 161 -17.81 18.12 -1.95
N GLY A 162 -17.56 16.87 -2.36
CA GLY A 162 -17.46 15.72 -1.46
C GLY A 162 -16.19 15.67 -0.63
N ILE A 163 -16.20 14.83 0.41
CA ILE A 163 -15.07 14.68 1.35
C ILE A 163 -13.84 14.11 0.63
N VAL A 164 -12.68 14.72 0.84
CA VAL A 164 -11.38 14.26 0.32
C VAL A 164 -10.62 13.52 1.42
N LYS A 165 -10.20 12.28 1.11
CA LYS A 165 -9.42 11.41 2.00
C LYS A 165 -8.15 10.95 1.28
N THR A 166 -7.06 10.76 2.00
CA THR A 166 -5.92 9.99 1.47
C THR A 166 -6.44 8.65 0.95
N ALA A 167 -5.97 8.21 -0.22
CA ALA A 167 -6.54 7.09 -0.97
C ALA A 167 -6.22 5.71 -0.36
N THR A 168 -6.00 5.65 0.95
CA THR A 168 -5.84 4.43 1.74
C THR A 168 -7.20 3.92 2.23
N ILE A 169 -7.27 2.63 2.53
CA ILE A 169 -8.44 2.02 3.16
C ILE A 169 -8.27 2.08 4.68
N SER A 170 -9.21 2.75 5.35
CA SER A 170 -9.24 2.83 6.82
C SER A 170 -9.91 1.60 7.44
N PHE A 171 -9.68 1.36 8.73
CA PHE A 171 -10.49 0.40 9.47
C PHE A 171 -11.97 0.79 9.44
N GLY A 172 -12.84 -0.21 9.28
CA GLY A 172 -14.27 -0.02 9.09
C GLY A 172 -14.68 0.48 7.69
N GLN A 173 -13.74 0.72 6.77
CA GLN A 173 -14.03 1.03 5.38
C GLN A 173 -14.15 -0.26 4.56
N ALA A 174 -15.10 -0.29 3.62
CA ALA A 174 -15.22 -1.42 2.69
C ALA A 174 -13.97 -1.55 1.80
N MET A 175 -13.56 -2.79 1.55
CA MET A 175 -12.46 -3.08 0.62
C MET A 175 -12.82 -2.68 -0.82
N PRO A 176 -11.84 -2.23 -1.61
CA PRO A 176 -12.08 -1.73 -2.95
C PRO A 176 -12.39 -2.89 -3.92
N GLN A 177 -13.61 -2.90 -4.45
CA GLN A 177 -14.19 -4.06 -5.16
C GLN A 177 -13.45 -4.41 -6.46
N SER A 178 -12.92 -3.42 -7.17
CA SER A 178 -12.18 -3.64 -8.42
C SER A 178 -10.87 -4.39 -8.16
N GLU A 179 -10.12 -3.92 -7.18
CA GLU A 179 -8.83 -4.47 -6.75
C GLU A 179 -9.03 -5.86 -6.12
N MET A 180 -10.06 -6.05 -5.29
CA MET A 180 -10.41 -7.36 -4.75
C MET A 180 -10.70 -8.39 -5.85
N ARG A 181 -11.50 -8.01 -6.88
CA ARG A 181 -11.77 -8.90 -8.02
C ARG A 181 -10.52 -9.19 -8.85
N ARG A 182 -9.65 -8.19 -9.07
CA ARG A 182 -8.36 -8.39 -9.76
C ARG A 182 -7.45 -9.34 -8.99
N ALA A 183 -7.35 -9.17 -7.66
CA ALA A 183 -6.57 -10.03 -6.78
C ALA A 183 -7.09 -11.47 -6.81
N GLU A 184 -8.40 -11.66 -6.70
CA GLU A 184 -9.04 -12.98 -6.77
C GLU A 184 -8.77 -13.65 -8.12
N ALA A 185 -9.02 -12.95 -9.23
CA ALA A 185 -8.77 -13.50 -10.57
C ALA A 185 -7.31 -13.90 -10.79
N ALA A 186 -6.36 -13.07 -10.34
CA ALA A 186 -4.93 -13.39 -10.41
C ALA A 186 -4.59 -14.63 -9.57
N THR A 187 -5.13 -14.70 -8.34
CA THR A 187 -4.92 -15.81 -7.40
C THR A 187 -5.43 -17.12 -7.98
N LEU A 188 -6.66 -17.15 -8.51
CA LEU A 188 -7.26 -18.36 -9.08
C LEU A 188 -6.56 -18.82 -10.37
N ALA A 189 -5.89 -17.92 -11.08
CA ALA A 189 -5.21 -18.23 -12.34
C ALA A 189 -3.74 -18.67 -12.17
N CYS A 190 -3.16 -18.53 -10.97
CA CYS A 190 -1.73 -18.80 -10.73
C CYS A 190 -1.44 -20.29 -10.52
N ASP A 191 -0.20 -20.70 -10.80
CA ASP A 191 0.32 -22.04 -10.46
C ASP A 191 1.36 -22.00 -9.32
N LEU A 192 1.68 -20.79 -8.83
CA LEU A 192 2.44 -20.56 -7.60
C LEU A 192 2.03 -19.22 -6.99
N PHE A 193 1.65 -19.26 -5.71
CA PHE A 193 1.32 -18.09 -4.91
C PHE A 193 2.38 -17.86 -3.83
N LEU A 194 3.10 -16.75 -3.91
CA LEU A 194 4.22 -16.43 -3.02
C LEU A 194 3.80 -15.35 -2.02
N VAL A 195 3.82 -15.66 -0.73
CA VAL A 195 3.52 -14.71 0.36
C VAL A 195 4.81 -14.18 0.97
N LEU A 196 4.99 -12.85 0.98
CA LEU A 196 6.20 -12.19 1.49
C LEU A 196 5.83 -11.13 2.54
N GLY A 197 6.31 -11.31 3.77
CA GLY A 197 6.20 -10.27 4.81
C GLY A 197 4.76 -9.94 5.24
N SER A 198 3.84 -10.90 5.19
CA SER A 198 2.50 -10.79 5.74
C SER A 198 2.29 -11.78 6.89
N SER A 199 1.59 -11.35 7.94
CA SER A 199 1.10 -12.17 9.07
C SER A 199 -0.34 -12.60 8.89
#